data_AF-A0A1F2TVA9-F1
#
_entry.id   AF-A0A1F2TVA9-F1
#
_cell.length_a   1.000
_cell.length_b   1.000
_cell.length_c   1.000
_cell.angle_alpha   90.00
_cell.angle_beta   90.00
_cell.angle_gamma   90.00
#
_symmetry.space_group_name_H-M   'P 1'
#
loop_
_entity.id
_entity.type
_entity.pdbx_description
1 polymer ?
#
loop_
_entity_poly.entity_id
_entity_poly.type
_entity_poly.pdbx_seq_one_letter_code
_entity_poly.pdbx_strand_id
1 'polypeptide(L)'
;MILYPADPSKWSEAIGATRVARSDRSGTFELDAIRPGLYLIIALDGVAATQATDPEFLAELRDRAVELKVGDVAVKPISLIVQK
;
A
#
# COMPACT_ATOMS: atom_id res chain seq x y z
N MET A 1 1.88 7.11 2.56
CA MET A 1 1.64 5.65 2.59
C MET A 1 1.39 5.15 1.18
N ILE A 2 1.85 3.93 0.90
CA ILE A 2 1.55 3.19 -0.33
C ILE A 2 0.87 1.88 0.05
N LEU A 3 -0.23 1.57 -0.64
CA LEU A 3 -0.84 0.25 -0.67
C LEU A 3 -0.81 -0.28 -2.11
N TYR A 4 -0.24 -1.46 -2.30
CA TYR A 4 -0.06 -2.09 -3.60
C TYR A 4 -0.35 -3.58 -3.50
N PRO A 5 -0.77 -4.25 -4.58
CA PRO A 5 -1.03 -5.69 -4.54
C PRO A 5 0.28 -6.46 -4.25
N ALA A 6 0.20 -7.52 -3.45
CA ALA A 6 1.35 -8.38 -3.17
C ALA A 6 1.86 -9.13 -4.42
N ASP A 7 1.01 -9.22 -5.44
CA ASP A 7 1.29 -9.90 -6.70
C ASP A 7 1.94 -8.93 -7.71
N PRO A 8 3.20 -9.19 -8.14
CA PRO A 8 3.93 -8.29 -9.02
C PRO A 8 3.37 -8.23 -10.44
N SER A 9 2.65 -9.26 -10.90
CA SER A 9 1.96 -9.21 -12.20
C SER A 9 0.87 -8.14 -12.23
N LYS A 10 0.39 -7.70 -11.06
CA LYS A 10 -0.61 -6.63 -10.95
C LYS A 10 -0.01 -5.23 -10.86
N TRP A 11 1.32 -5.06 -10.82
CA TRP A 11 1.96 -3.75 -10.74
C TRP A 11 1.92 -3.01 -12.09
N SER A 12 2.03 -3.75 -13.20
CA SER A 12 2.06 -3.21 -14.57
C SER A 12 0.70 -3.21 -15.26
N GLU A 13 -0.15 -4.21 -15.01
CA GLU A 13 -1.44 -4.37 -15.70
C GLU A 13 -2.56 -3.48 -15.15
N ALA A 14 -2.46 -3.05 -13.89
CA ALA A 14 -3.58 -2.43 -13.20
C ALA A 14 -3.35 -0.95 -12.95
N ILE A 15 -3.74 -0.14 -13.94
CA ILE A 15 -4.01 1.29 -13.75
C ILE A 15 -4.96 1.41 -12.55
N GLY A 16 -4.48 1.94 -11.42
CA GLY A 16 -5.25 2.14 -10.20
C GLY A 16 -5.16 1.05 -9.12
N ALA A 17 -4.31 0.03 -9.26
CA ALA A 17 -4.08 -0.95 -8.18
C ALA A 17 -3.18 -0.42 -7.06
N THR A 18 -2.22 0.44 -7.38
CA THR A 18 -1.45 1.15 -6.37
C THR A 18 -2.23 2.36 -5.88
N ARG A 19 -2.53 2.37 -4.58
CA ARG A 19 -3.17 3.49 -3.89
C ARG A 19 -2.13 4.20 -3.03
N VAL A 20 -1.95 5.49 -3.27
CA VAL A 20 -1.14 6.36 -2.41
C VAL A 20 -2.10 7.15 -1.54
N ALA A 21 -1.97 6.98 -0.23
CA ALA A 21 -2.72 7.76 0.75
C ALA A 21 -1.74 8.59 1.58
N ARG A 22 -2.14 9.82 1.90
CA ARG A 22 -1.47 10.60 2.94
C ARG A 22 -2.08 10.21 4.28
N SER A 23 -1.22 9.91 5.23
CA SER A 23 -1.62 9.78 6.64
C SER A 23 -2.08 11.15 7.13
N ASP A 24 -3.17 11.22 7.88
CA ASP A 24 -3.60 12.44 8.53
C ASP A 24 -2.65 12.82 9.70
N ARG A 25 -2.85 13.98 10.35
CA ARG A 25 -2.04 14.43 11.50
C ARG A 25 -2.01 13.43 12.66
N SER A 26 -3.01 12.55 12.76
CA SER A 26 -3.07 11.48 13.76
C SER A 26 -2.37 10.18 13.34
N GLY A 27 -1.76 10.13 12.15
CA GLY A 27 -1.13 8.91 11.61
C GLY A 27 -2.12 7.86 11.11
N THR A 28 -3.42 8.19 11.10
CA THR A 28 -4.49 7.34 10.58
C THR A 28 -4.66 7.58 9.08
N PHE A 29 -5.03 6.53 8.35
CA PHE A 29 -5.38 6.61 6.93
C PHE A 29 -6.64 5.76 6.70
N GLU A 30 -7.45 6.20 5.75
CA GLU A 30 -8.64 5.46 5.32
C GLU A 30 -8.49 5.16 3.83
N LEU A 31 -8.78 3.92 3.45
CA LEU A 31 -8.80 3.46 2.07
C LEU A 31 -10.13 2.78 1.81
N ASP A 32 -10.93 3.38 0.95
CA ASP A 32 -12.20 2.85 0.48
C ASP A 32 -12.07 2.13 -0.88
N ALA A 33 -13.07 1.29 -1.16
CA ALA A 33 -13.21 0.53 -2.41
C ALA A 33 -11.99 -0.36 -2.76
N ILE A 34 -11.34 -0.94 -1.75
CA ILE A 34 -10.29 -1.93 -1.96
C ILE A 34 -10.93 -3.29 -2.24
N ARG A 35 -10.59 -3.88 -3.39
CA ARG A 35 -11.06 -5.23 -3.74
C ARG A 35 -10.48 -6.25 -2.75
N PRO A 36 -11.22 -7.32 -2.41
CA PRO A 36 -10.67 -8.39 -1.60
C PRO A 36 -9.45 -9.02 -2.29
N GLY A 37 -8.38 -9.25 -1.51
CA GLY A 37 -7.10 -9.69 -2.03
C GLY A 37 -5.96 -9.53 -1.04
N LEU A 38 -4.76 -9.92 -1.48
CA LEU A 38 -3.52 -9.74 -0.73
C LEU A 38 -2.82 -8.47 -1.16
N TYR A 39 -2.54 -7.60 -0.20
CA TYR A 39 -1.93 -6.30 -0.39
C TYR A 39 -0.71 -6.15 0.51
N LEU A 40 0.23 -5.33 0.07
CA LEU A 40 1.36 -4.87 0.85
C LEU A 40 1.14 -3.38 1.15
N ILE A 41 1.41 -3.00 2.40
CA ILE A 41 1.23 -1.63 2.88
C ILE A 41 2.49 -1.13 3.55
N ILE A 42 2.90 0.08 3.21
CA ILE A 42 4.10 0.72 3.76
C ILE A 42 3.89 2.21 3.95
N ALA A 43 4.33 2.70 5.12
CA ALA A 43 4.35 4.12 5.44
C ALA A 43 5.73 4.70 5.06
N LEU A 44 5.72 5.72 4.21
CA LEU A 44 6.91 6.44 3.75
C LEU A 44 6.69 7.93 3.99
N ASP A 45 7.78 8.66 4.29
CA ASP A 45 7.78 10.11 4.51
C ASP A 45 7.34 10.89 3.25
N GLY A 46 7.74 10.41 2.08
CA GLY A 46 7.30 10.89 0.79
C GLY A 46 7.61 9.91 -0.34
N VAL A 47 6.73 9.83 -1.33
CA VAL A 47 6.96 9.06 -2.56
C VAL A 47 6.43 9.85 -3.75
N ALA A 48 7.19 9.89 -4.85
CA ALA A 48 6.70 10.44 -6.11
C ALA A 48 5.72 9.48 -6.79
N ALA A 49 4.72 10.00 -7.50
CA ALA A 49 3.75 9.16 -8.21
C ALA A 49 4.41 8.19 -9.20
N THR A 50 5.50 8.60 -9.84
CA THR A 50 6.31 7.78 -10.75
C THR A 50 7.03 6.63 -10.04
N GLN A 51 7.50 6.85 -8.82
CA GLN A 51 8.16 5.80 -8.01
C GLN A 51 7.14 4.81 -7.45
N ALA A 52 5.92 5.25 -7.12
CA ALA A 52 4.89 4.37 -6.58
C ALA A 52 4.39 3.33 -7.61
N THR A 53 4.68 3.52 -8.90
CA THR A 53 4.40 2.57 -9.98
C THR A 53 5.63 1.80 -10.45
N ASP A 54 6.80 2.08 -9.87
CA ASP A 54 8.04 1.47 -10.29
C ASP A 54 8.16 0.05 -9.69
N PRO A 55 8.27 -1.00 -10.52
CA PRO A 55 8.36 -2.38 -10.04
C PRO A 55 9.59 -2.65 -9.17
N GLU A 56 10.74 -2.05 -9.51
CA GLU A 56 11.98 -2.26 -8.75
C GLU A 56 11.84 -1.63 -7.37
N PHE A 57 11.30 -0.42 -7.31
CA PHE A 57 11.01 0.27 -6.05
C PHE A 57 10.01 -0.51 -5.19
N LEU A 58 8.90 -0.99 -5.76
CA LEU A 58 7.90 -1.79 -5.04
C LEU A 58 8.48 -3.12 -4.52
N ALA A 59 9.40 -3.73 -5.25
CA ALA A 59 10.11 -4.93 -4.83
C ALA A 59 11.03 -4.66 -3.62
N GLU A 60 11.77 -3.54 -3.61
CA GLU A 60 12.60 -3.16 -2.47
C GLU A 60 11.78 -2.81 -1.21
N LEU A 61 10.57 -2.30 -1.40
CA LEU A 61 9.65 -2.00 -0.31
C LEU A 61 8.98 -3.24 0.25
N ARG A 62 8.83 -4.31 -0.53
CA ARG A 62 8.15 -5.55 -0.12
C ARG A 62 8.76 -6.15 1.14
N ASP A 63 10.08 -6.11 1.28
CA ASP A 63 10.77 -6.66 2.45
C ASP A 63 10.49 -5.86 3.74
N ARG A 64 10.13 -4.58 3.59
CA ARG A 64 9.83 -3.65 4.69
C ARG A 64 8.32 -3.40 4.86
N ALA A 65 7.50 -3.88 3.92
CA ALA A 65 6.07 -3.66 3.91
C ALA A 65 5.36 -4.66 4.82
N VAL A 66 4.21 -4.25 5.34
CA VAL A 66 3.33 -5.12 6.10
C VAL A 66 2.37 -5.80 5.14
N GLU A 67 2.23 -7.12 5.27
CA GLU A 67 1.23 -7.87 4.51
C GLU A 67 -0.17 -7.67 5.11
N LEU A 68 -1.10 -7.26 4.25
CA LEU A 68 -2.49 -7.04 4.57
C LEU A 68 -3.38 -7.89 3.66
N LYS A 69 -4.08 -8.85 4.25
CA LYS A 69 -5.15 -9.59 3.58
C LYS A 69 -6.48 -8.87 3.76
N VAL A 70 -6.99 -8.30 2.68
CA VAL A 70 -8.32 -7.67 2.63
C VAL A 70 -9.34 -8.75 2.26
N GLY A 71 -10.27 -9.03 3.17
CA GLY A 71 -11.41 -9.92 2.93
C GLY A 71 -12.65 -9.14 2.45
N ASP A 72 -13.71 -9.85 2.10
CA ASP A 72 -14.96 -9.30 1.56
C ASP A 72 -15.67 -8.33 2.53
N VAL A 73 -15.46 -8.51 3.84
CA VAL A 73 -15.85 -7.57 4.90
C VAL A 73 -14.76 -7.59 5.98
N ALA A 74 -13.87 -6.59 6.00
CA ALA A 74 -13.01 -6.34 7.16
C ALA A 74 -12.51 -4.90 7.18
N VAL A 75 -13.21 -4.02 7.91
CA VAL A 75 -12.59 -2.80 8.44
C VAL A 75 -11.73 -3.25 9.62
N LYS A 76 -10.43 -3.47 9.37
CA LYS A 76 -9.46 -3.80 10.43
C LYS A 76 -8.57 -2.58 10.67
N PRO A 77 -8.55 -1.99 11.89
CA PRO A 77 -7.57 -0.97 12.22
C PRO A 77 -6.18 -1.61 12.28
N ILE A 78 -5.25 -1.09 11.48
CA ILE A 78 -3.85 -1.55 11.44
C ILE A 78 -2.99 -0.40 11.94
N SER A 79 -2.19 -0.66 12.97
CA SER A 79 -1.19 0.30 13.46
C SER A 79 0.09 0.14 12.65
N LEU A 80 0.40 1.11 11.80
CA LEU A 80 1.67 1.20 11.07
C LEU A 80 2.56 2.26 11.71
N ILE A 81 3.84 1.92 11.88
CA ILE A 81 4.86 2.80 12.43
C ILE A 81 5.74 3.27 11.25
N VAL A 82 5.93 4.59 11.09
CA VAL A 82 6.82 5.13 10.06
C VAL A 82 8.26 4.70 10.38
N GLN A 83 8.88 4.01 9.43
CA GLN A 83 10.32 3.72 9.45
C GLN A 83 11.06 4.94 8.91
N LYS A 84 12.00 5.45 9.71
CA LYS A 84 12.77 6.68 9.46
C LYS A 84 14.05 6.41 8.69
#